data_AF-I7J9J5-F1
#
_entry.id   AF-I7J9J5-F1
#
_cell.length_a   1.000
_cell.length_b   1.000
_cell.length_c   1.000
_cell.angle_alpha   90.00
_cell.angle_beta   90.00
_cell.angle_gamma   90.00
#
_symmetry.space_group_name_H-M   'P 1'
#
loop_
_entity.id
_entity.type
_entity.pdbx_description
1 polymer ?
#
loop_
_entity_poly.entity_id
_entity_poly.type
_entity_poly.pdbx_seq_one_letter_code
_entity_poly.pdbx_strand_id
1 'polypeptide(L)'
;MLRILSNLTYITLQLAVSTSIIFVTNITLFTAVNNITVDAFRCHNCYKWNVFRVWIYTPEPLSKRFCTTRAGKTLIIQRTQELASKSSLIVQLRYDNFKEYHSNLLRNSLNNKFNTPQLTKLDPKSVDSSANANDASNISYTNDACHIANKGLGEKKLVLKTIKNTLFEIAMANAGYNVEKYSISLSNMFLFILDCNMVPQIMNFLFKFRNGNKFFRKNLTITNAWFSNIMLTPERVEQLRYLPQLKEAYCKISGVIRLIYANIPRAINNIPRRLSRALRLYRDTLNPSAVSDTNYIGGGE
;
A
#
# COMPACT_ATOMS: atom_id res chain seq x y z
N MET A 1 -3.44 15.59 -59.42
CA MET A 1 -4.44 15.26 -58.38
C MET A 1 -3.87 14.44 -57.22
N LEU A 2 -3.23 13.28 -57.43
CA LEU A 2 -2.75 12.42 -56.34
C LEU A 2 -1.77 13.07 -55.33
N ARG A 3 -0.86 13.95 -55.78
CA ARG A 3 0.05 14.69 -54.88
C ARG A 3 -0.64 15.74 -54.01
N ILE A 4 -1.78 16.27 -54.47
CA ILE A 4 -2.54 17.27 -53.69
C ILE A 4 -3.28 16.55 -52.55
N LEU A 5 -3.81 15.36 -52.83
CA LEU A 5 -4.48 14.52 -51.83
C LEU A 5 -3.50 14.00 -50.75
N SER A 6 -2.26 13.62 -51.11
CA SER A 6 -1.27 13.19 -50.11
C SER A 6 -0.80 14.32 -49.19
N ASN A 7 -0.71 15.54 -49.70
CA ASN A 7 -0.33 16.69 -48.89
C ASN A 7 -1.46 17.10 -47.94
N LEU A 8 -2.72 16.97 -48.39
CA LEU A 8 -3.88 17.27 -47.55
C LEU A 8 -3.99 16.30 -46.36
N THR A 9 -3.77 15.00 -46.59
CA THR A 9 -3.82 13.99 -45.51
C THR A 9 -2.66 14.11 -44.52
N TYR A 10 -1.49 14.55 -44.99
CA TYR A 10 -0.35 14.83 -44.11
C TYR A 10 -0.63 16.02 -43.17
N ILE A 11 -1.22 17.10 -43.71
CA ILE A 11 -1.56 18.30 -42.92
C ILE A 11 -2.63 17.99 -41.87
N THR A 12 -3.66 17.20 -42.22
CA THR A 12 -4.72 16.84 -41.26
C THR A 12 -4.19 15.94 -40.14
N LEU A 13 -3.27 15.01 -40.45
CA LEU A 13 -2.61 14.18 -39.44
C LEU A 13 -1.76 15.03 -38.49
N GLN A 14 -1.00 15.98 -39.03
CA GLN A 14 -0.14 16.85 -38.23
C GLN A 14 -0.95 17.77 -37.30
N LEU A 15 -2.08 18.29 -37.77
CA LEU A 15 -3.03 19.04 -36.95
C LEU A 15 -3.62 18.19 -35.83
N ALA A 16 -4.03 16.95 -36.10
CA ALA A 16 -4.58 16.04 -35.08
C ALA A 16 -3.56 15.68 -33.98
N VAL A 17 -2.28 15.52 -34.35
CA VAL A 17 -1.21 15.27 -33.38
C VAL A 17 -0.93 16.52 -32.53
N SER A 18 -0.94 17.72 -33.13
CA SER A 18 -0.69 18.95 -32.39
C SER A 18 -1.80 19.27 -31.37
N THR A 19 -3.07 19.05 -31.71
CA THR A 19 -4.21 19.32 -30.81
C THR A 19 -4.26 18.34 -29.65
N SER A 20 -3.89 17.08 -29.86
CA SER A 20 -3.83 16.08 -28.79
C SER A 20 -2.71 16.36 -27.77
N ILE A 21 -1.55 16.85 -28.21
CA ILE A 21 -0.45 17.26 -27.30
C ILE A 21 -0.86 18.47 -26.44
N ILE A 22 -1.53 19.46 -27.02
CA ILE A 22 -2.04 20.63 -26.28
C ILE A 22 -3.09 20.21 -25.23
N PHE A 23 -3.95 19.25 -25.57
CA PHE A 23 -4.97 18.75 -24.64
C PHE A 23 -4.36 18.02 -23.44
N VAL A 24 -3.36 17.15 -23.68
CA VAL A 24 -2.68 16.41 -22.59
C VAL A 24 -1.89 17.35 -21.69
N THR A 25 -1.21 18.36 -22.24
CA THR A 25 -0.45 19.35 -21.45
C THR A 25 -1.34 20.25 -20.60
N ASN A 26 -2.52 20.63 -21.08
CA ASN A 26 -3.47 21.40 -20.27
C ASN A 26 -4.06 20.58 -19.11
N ILE A 27 -4.32 19.29 -19.30
CA ILE A 27 -4.81 18.42 -18.22
C ILE A 27 -3.75 18.24 -17.14
N THR A 28 -2.48 18.05 -17.50
CA THR A 28 -1.40 17.92 -16.52
C THR A 28 -1.14 19.22 -15.78
N LEU A 29 -1.23 20.38 -16.44
CA LEU A 29 -1.10 21.67 -15.78
C LEU A 29 -2.28 21.94 -14.82
N PHE A 30 -3.50 21.60 -15.21
CA PHE A 30 -4.69 21.77 -14.37
C PHE A 30 -4.66 20.89 -13.11
N THR A 31 -4.17 19.65 -13.24
CA THR A 31 -3.97 18.75 -12.08
C THR A 31 -2.83 19.20 -11.17
N ALA A 32 -1.76 19.78 -11.72
CA ALA A 32 -0.68 20.36 -10.93
C ALA A 32 -1.12 21.61 -10.13
N VAL A 33 -1.88 22.52 -10.74
CA VAL A 33 -2.37 23.74 -10.07
C VAL A 33 -3.34 23.41 -8.94
N ASN A 34 -4.26 22.46 -9.16
CA ASN A 34 -5.21 22.07 -8.11
C ASN A 34 -4.52 21.40 -6.91
N ASN A 35 -3.47 20.61 -7.13
CA ASN A 35 -2.69 20.03 -6.03
C ASN A 35 -1.95 21.09 -5.20
N ILE A 36 -1.48 22.18 -5.81
CA ILE A 36 -0.79 23.27 -5.09
C ILE A 36 -1.77 24.09 -4.24
N THR A 37 -3.00 24.31 -4.70
CA THR A 37 -4.00 25.10 -3.94
C THR A 37 -4.54 24.39 -2.70
N VAL A 38 -4.55 23.05 -2.69
CA VAL A 38 -5.04 22.27 -1.54
C VAL A 38 -4.02 22.25 -0.39
N ASP A 39 -2.73 22.35 -0.69
CA ASP A 39 -1.68 22.41 0.34
C ASP A 39 -1.49 23.82 0.92
N ALA A 40 -1.87 24.87 0.19
CA ALA A 40 -1.73 26.26 0.65
C ALA A 40 -2.77 26.70 1.72
N PHE A 41 -3.88 25.96 1.91
CA PHE A 41 -4.93 26.33 2.87
C PHE A 41 -4.81 25.66 4.26
N ARG A 42 -3.75 24.90 4.54
CA ARG A 42 -3.61 24.16 5.82
C ARG A 42 -2.78 24.82 6.92
N CYS A 43 -2.34 26.08 6.80
CA CYS A 43 -1.40 26.69 7.77
C CYS A 43 -1.83 27.99 8.48
N HIS A 44 -3.11 28.38 8.47
CA HIS A 44 -3.56 29.57 9.21
C HIS A 44 -4.81 29.30 10.04
N ASN A 45 -4.65 28.68 11.22
CA ASN A 45 -5.55 28.88 12.37
C ASN A 45 -5.01 28.22 13.65
N CYS A 46 -3.85 28.68 14.12
CA CYS A 46 -3.26 28.22 15.37
C CYS A 46 -2.74 29.37 16.24
N TYR A 47 -3.54 30.38 16.64
CA TYR A 47 -3.18 31.22 17.80
C TYR A 47 -4.40 31.86 18.52
N LYS A 48 -4.44 31.64 19.85
CA LYS A 48 -5.19 32.36 20.92
C LYS A 48 -6.73 32.22 20.86
N TRP A 49 -7.44 31.85 21.93
CA TRP A 49 -7.49 32.49 23.25
C TRP A 49 -7.78 31.51 24.39
N ASN A 50 -7.14 31.74 25.53
CA ASN A 50 -7.45 31.17 26.84
C ASN A 50 -8.34 32.15 27.63
N VAL A 51 -8.96 31.61 28.68
CA VAL A 51 -9.57 32.27 29.86
C VAL A 51 -11.07 32.56 29.77
N PHE A 52 -11.88 31.60 30.25
CA PHE A 52 -12.96 31.87 31.21
C PHE A 52 -13.16 30.63 32.10
N ARG A 53 -12.77 30.76 33.38
CA ARG A 53 -13.17 29.83 34.45
C ARG A 53 -14.56 30.26 34.91
N VAL A 54 -15.56 29.41 34.67
CA VAL A 54 -16.87 29.51 35.31
C VAL A 54 -17.04 28.24 36.15
N TRP A 55 -17.08 28.42 37.46
CA TRP A 55 -17.40 27.41 38.46
C TRP A 55 -18.91 27.17 38.46
N ILE A 56 -19.38 26.00 38.01
CA ILE A 56 -20.76 25.56 38.22
C ILE A 56 -20.76 24.09 38.65
N TYR A 57 -21.26 23.89 39.87
CA TYR A 57 -21.92 22.70 40.43
C TYR A 57 -21.47 21.30 39.99
N THR A 58 -20.85 20.58 40.92
CA THR A 58 -20.63 19.12 40.82
C THR A 58 -21.84 18.35 41.38
N PRO A 59 -22.63 17.64 40.56
CA PRO A 59 -23.48 16.58 41.06
C PRO A 59 -22.64 15.35 41.46
N GLU A 60 -23.17 14.58 42.39
CA GLU A 60 -22.61 13.42 43.08
C GLU A 60 -21.85 12.40 42.20
N PRO A 61 -20.89 11.63 42.76
CA PRO A 61 -20.01 10.76 42.02
C PRO A 61 -20.75 9.53 41.48
N LEU A 62 -21.33 9.68 40.29
CA LEU A 62 -21.65 8.56 39.41
C LEU A 62 -20.37 7.72 39.26
N SER A 63 -20.50 6.40 39.52
CA SER A 63 -19.45 5.38 39.38
C SER A 63 -18.47 5.76 38.27
N LYS A 64 -17.17 5.87 38.59
CA LYS A 64 -16.09 6.41 37.76
C LYS A 64 -15.96 5.66 36.42
N ARG A 65 -16.89 5.87 35.50
CA ARG A 65 -16.65 5.76 34.07
C ARG A 65 -15.65 6.86 33.80
N PHE A 66 -14.41 6.50 33.48
CA PHE A 66 -13.39 7.46 33.05
C PHE A 66 -13.92 8.21 31.82
N CYS A 67 -14.60 9.32 32.05
CA CYS A 67 -14.99 10.27 31.04
C CYS A 67 -13.70 10.90 30.53
N THR A 68 -13.16 10.37 29.44
CA THR A 68 -12.03 11.00 28.75
C THR A 68 -12.45 12.43 28.41
N THR A 69 -11.67 13.41 28.85
CA THR A 69 -11.91 14.82 28.56
C THR A 69 -12.01 15.04 27.05
N ARG A 70 -12.70 16.11 26.63
CA ARG A 70 -12.76 16.49 25.20
C ARG A 70 -11.35 16.60 24.60
N ALA A 71 -10.41 17.16 25.35
CA ALA A 71 -9.00 17.25 24.99
C ALA A 71 -8.33 15.87 24.79
N GLY A 72 -8.65 14.88 25.63
CA GLY A 72 -8.15 13.51 25.46
C GLY A 72 -8.66 12.86 24.17
N LYS A 73 -9.95 13.05 23.85
CA LYS A 73 -10.53 12.52 22.60
C LYS A 73 -9.93 13.18 21.36
N THR A 74 -9.75 14.51 21.36
CA THR A 74 -9.13 15.24 20.24
C THR A 74 -7.69 14.80 20.01
N LEU A 75 -6.93 14.55 21.07
CA LEU A 75 -5.57 14.04 20.99
C LEU A 75 -5.52 12.62 20.41
N ILE A 76 -6.45 11.74 20.79
CA ILE A 76 -6.58 10.39 20.19
C ILE A 76 -6.90 10.48 18.70
N ILE A 77 -7.84 11.36 18.31
CA ILE A 77 -8.19 11.59 16.90
C ILE A 77 -6.96 12.07 16.12
N GLN A 78 -6.25 13.07 16.61
CA GLN A 78 -5.05 13.63 15.96
C GLN A 78 -3.95 12.57 15.80
N ARG A 79 -3.65 11.79 16.85
CA ARG A 79 -2.65 10.70 16.76
C ARG A 79 -3.07 9.58 15.81
N THR A 80 -4.37 9.31 15.71
CA THR A 80 -4.90 8.28 14.80
C THR A 80 -4.85 8.77 13.36
N GLN A 81 -5.18 10.04 13.12
CA GLN A 81 -5.05 10.70 11.83
C GLN A 81 -3.59 10.71 11.36
N GLU A 82 -2.64 11.06 12.23
CA GLU A 82 -1.21 11.01 11.92
C GLU A 82 -0.76 9.59 11.55
N LEU A 83 -1.19 8.58 12.32
CA LEU A 83 -0.92 7.18 12.01
C LEU A 83 -1.52 6.74 10.67
N ALA A 84 -2.77 7.13 10.38
CA ALA A 84 -3.43 6.82 9.12
C ALA A 84 -2.66 7.45 7.94
N SER A 85 -2.27 8.72 8.05
CA SER A 85 -1.52 9.42 7.00
C SER A 85 -0.14 8.81 6.71
N LYS A 86 0.51 8.20 7.71
CA LYS A 86 1.81 7.52 7.57
C LYS A 86 1.67 6.06 7.14
N SER A 87 0.48 5.48 7.26
CA SER A 87 0.26 4.07 6.96
C SER A 87 0.02 3.82 5.49
N SER A 88 0.73 2.82 4.96
CA SER A 88 0.53 2.30 3.61
C SER A 88 -0.77 1.49 3.52
N LEU A 89 -1.10 0.74 4.58
CA LEU A 89 -2.32 -0.07 4.68
C LEU A 89 -2.88 -0.02 6.10
N ILE A 90 -4.20 0.10 6.22
CA ILE A 90 -4.91 -0.01 7.50
C ILE A 90 -5.85 -1.20 7.41
N VAL A 91 -5.76 -2.15 8.34
CA VAL A 91 -6.60 -3.36 8.35
C VAL A 91 -7.53 -3.33 9.56
N GLN A 92 -8.83 -3.53 9.31
CA GLN A 92 -9.86 -3.65 10.34
C GLN A 92 -9.99 -5.10 10.79
N LEU A 93 -9.72 -5.32 12.07
CA LEU A 93 -9.87 -6.60 12.74
C LEU A 93 -11.06 -6.50 13.68
N ARG A 94 -12.16 -7.15 13.31
CA ARG A 94 -13.31 -7.31 14.19
C ARG A 94 -13.02 -8.46 15.15
N TYR A 95 -13.27 -8.22 16.43
CA TYR A 95 -13.03 -9.23 17.45
C TYR A 95 -14.20 -9.35 18.43
N ASP A 96 -14.51 -10.59 18.82
CA ASP A 96 -15.58 -10.92 19.76
C ASP A 96 -15.01 -11.67 20.97
N ASN A 97 -15.45 -11.33 22.18
CA ASN A 97 -15.02 -11.99 23.44
C ASN A 97 -13.50 -11.97 23.70
N PHE A 98 -12.79 -10.92 23.25
CA PHE A 98 -11.36 -10.78 23.55
C PHE A 98 -11.14 -10.31 24.99
N LYS A 99 -10.36 -11.09 25.73
CA LYS A 99 -9.67 -10.66 26.95
C LYS A 99 -8.37 -9.93 26.61
N GLU A 100 -7.87 -9.15 27.56
CA GLU A 100 -6.61 -8.40 27.43
C GLU A 100 -5.43 -9.30 27.03
N TYR A 101 -5.34 -10.49 27.64
CA TYR A 101 -4.32 -11.50 27.29
C TYR A 101 -4.27 -11.83 25.79
N HIS A 102 -5.41 -11.99 25.12
CA HIS A 102 -5.43 -12.31 23.68
C HIS A 102 -4.93 -11.15 22.82
N SER A 103 -5.26 -9.92 23.23
CA SER A 103 -4.76 -8.72 22.55
C SER A 103 -3.25 -8.57 22.72
N ASN A 104 -2.72 -8.84 23.92
CA ASN A 104 -1.29 -8.80 24.21
C ASN A 104 -0.54 -9.90 23.47
N LEU A 105 -1.11 -11.10 23.38
CA LEU A 105 -0.53 -12.21 22.63
C LEU A 105 -0.41 -11.87 21.13
N LEU A 106 -1.45 -11.28 20.53
CA LEU A 106 -1.41 -10.84 19.13
C LEU A 106 -0.38 -9.71 18.93
N ARG A 107 -0.36 -8.70 19.82
CA ARG A 107 0.61 -7.60 19.78
C ARG A 107 2.05 -8.09 19.89
N ASN A 108 2.34 -8.97 20.85
CA ASN A 108 3.66 -9.52 21.06
C ASN A 108 4.09 -10.37 19.86
N SER A 109 3.19 -11.19 19.32
CA SER A 109 3.50 -12.01 18.15
C SER A 109 3.80 -11.19 16.89
N LEU A 110 3.09 -10.07 16.68
CA LEU A 110 3.36 -9.13 15.60
C LEU A 110 4.67 -8.35 15.84
N ASN A 111 4.88 -7.84 17.06
CA ASN A 111 6.06 -7.06 17.41
C ASN A 111 7.34 -7.90 17.31
N ASN A 112 7.34 -9.11 17.87
CA ASN A 112 8.48 -10.03 17.86
C ASN A 112 8.87 -10.50 16.45
N LYS A 113 7.95 -10.38 15.48
CA LYS A 113 8.20 -10.80 14.11
C LYS A 113 8.64 -9.66 13.19
N PHE A 114 8.10 -8.45 13.39
CA PHE A 114 8.26 -7.35 12.43
C PHE A 114 8.91 -6.09 13.00
N ASN A 115 8.78 -5.84 14.31
CA ASN A 115 9.32 -4.65 14.96
C ASN A 115 10.59 -4.92 15.77
N THR A 116 10.99 -6.18 15.92
CA THR A 116 12.30 -6.51 16.49
C THR A 116 13.35 -5.92 15.56
N PRO A 117 14.21 -5.00 16.03
CA PRO A 117 15.36 -4.60 15.25
C PRO A 117 16.09 -5.89 14.95
N GLN A 118 16.22 -6.23 13.66
CA GLN A 118 17.17 -7.25 13.30
C GLN A 118 18.48 -6.66 13.82
N LEU A 119 19.02 -7.21 14.91
CA LEU A 119 20.43 -7.05 15.20
C LEU A 119 21.06 -7.54 13.90
N THR A 120 21.44 -6.59 13.04
CA THR A 120 22.34 -6.85 11.94
C THR A 120 23.47 -7.58 12.63
N LYS A 121 23.55 -8.88 12.38
CA LYS A 121 24.70 -9.67 12.80
C LYS A 121 25.85 -8.91 12.15
N LEU A 122 26.51 -8.07 12.96
CA LEU A 122 27.76 -7.47 12.58
C LEU A 122 28.61 -8.67 12.26
N ASP A 123 28.86 -8.88 10.96
CA ASP A 123 29.77 -9.92 10.53
C ASP A 123 31.05 -9.70 11.35
N PRO A 124 31.49 -10.66 12.18
CA PRO A 124 32.74 -10.55 12.90
C PRO A 124 33.86 -10.76 11.88
N LYS A 125 34.05 -9.80 10.99
CA LYS A 125 35.20 -9.73 10.11
C LYS A 125 36.01 -8.49 10.48
N SER A 126 37.13 -8.79 11.13
CA SER A 126 38.34 -7.98 11.31
C SER A 126 38.17 -6.62 11.97
N VAL A 127 38.08 -6.62 13.31
CA VAL A 127 38.68 -5.52 14.08
C VAL A 127 40.17 -5.83 14.19
N ASP A 128 40.94 -5.27 13.26
CA ASP A 128 42.36 -5.03 13.52
C ASP A 128 42.44 -3.84 14.48
N SER A 129 43.07 -4.11 15.61
CA SER A 129 43.35 -3.21 16.71
C SER A 129 44.19 -1.99 16.28
N SER A 130 43.63 -0.79 16.40
CA SER A 130 44.43 0.37 16.80
C SER A 130 43.59 1.34 17.64
N ALA A 131 43.97 1.42 18.91
CA ALA A 131 43.38 2.30 19.90
C ALA A 131 43.95 3.71 19.73
N ASN A 132 43.09 4.72 19.72
CA ASN A 132 43.44 6.05 20.22
C ASN A 132 42.28 6.56 21.06
N ALA A 133 42.46 6.39 22.37
CA ALA A 133 41.69 7.08 23.39
C ALA A 133 42.22 8.51 23.45
N ASN A 134 41.33 9.50 23.26
CA ASN A 134 41.30 10.82 23.89
C ASN A 134 40.22 11.63 23.20
N ASP A 135 39.13 11.89 23.93
CA ASP A 135 38.32 13.13 23.89
C ASP A 135 36.89 12.84 24.36
N ALA A 136 36.76 12.81 25.68
CA ALA A 136 35.49 12.88 26.38
C ALA A 136 35.36 14.29 26.97
N SER A 137 34.37 15.06 26.52
CA SER A 137 33.49 15.87 27.38
C SER A 137 32.68 16.86 26.54
N ASN A 138 31.35 16.70 26.55
CA ASN A 138 30.34 17.76 26.69
C ASN A 138 28.98 17.22 26.25
N ILE A 139 28.27 16.56 27.17
CA ILE A 139 26.85 16.23 27.00
C ILE A 139 26.05 17.16 27.90
N SER A 140 25.46 18.17 27.25
CA SER A 140 24.52 19.14 27.81
C SER A 140 23.18 18.46 28.12
N TYR A 141 22.78 18.51 29.38
CA TYR A 141 21.46 18.08 29.84
C TYR A 141 20.51 19.29 29.86
N THR A 142 19.81 19.57 28.76
CA THR A 142 18.69 20.51 28.78
C THR A 142 17.51 20.02 27.95
N ASN A 143 16.37 19.84 28.62
CA ASN A 143 15.00 20.02 28.12
C ASN A 143 14.43 19.05 27.05
N ASP A 144 14.52 17.74 27.28
CA ASP A 144 14.00 16.71 26.35
C ASP A 144 12.62 16.09 26.71
N ALA A 145 11.88 16.63 27.69
CA ALA A 145 10.61 16.03 28.13
C ALA A 145 9.46 16.12 27.11
N CYS A 146 9.54 17.01 26.11
CA CYS A 146 8.51 17.13 25.06
C CYS A 146 8.83 16.29 23.80
N HIS A 147 10.09 15.84 23.63
CA HIS A 147 10.49 15.03 22.46
C HIS A 147 10.34 13.52 22.67
N ILE A 148 10.12 13.05 23.89
CA ILE A 148 9.99 11.61 24.21
C ILE A 148 8.68 11.01 23.68
N ALA A 149 7.62 11.81 23.50
CA ALA A 149 6.34 11.29 22.99
C ALA A 149 6.36 10.98 21.48
N ASN A 150 7.27 11.58 20.71
CA ASN A 150 7.33 11.43 19.25
C ASN A 150 8.57 10.67 18.74
N LYS A 151 9.62 10.47 19.55
CA LYS A 151 10.81 9.67 19.19
C LYS A 151 10.53 8.16 19.01
N GLY A 152 9.38 7.64 19.43
CA GLY A 152 9.09 6.19 19.45
C GLY A 152 8.37 5.60 18.23
N LEU A 153 8.12 6.39 17.17
CA LEU A 153 7.42 5.92 15.97
C LEU A 153 8.34 5.65 14.77
N GLY A 154 9.57 6.20 14.78
CA GLY A 154 10.46 6.23 13.62
C GLY A 154 10.92 4.87 13.09
N GLU A 155 10.84 3.81 13.90
CA GLU A 155 11.32 2.47 13.51
C GLU A 155 10.23 1.40 13.49
N LYS A 156 9.00 1.74 13.86
CA LYS A 156 7.93 0.74 13.89
C LYS A 156 7.45 0.50 12.46
N LYS A 157 7.43 -0.76 12.04
CA LYS A 157 6.88 -1.15 10.72
C LYS A 157 5.36 -1.32 10.78
N LEU A 158 4.84 -1.64 11.96
CA LEU A 158 3.41 -1.78 12.21
C LEU A 158 3.01 -1.29 13.60
N VAL A 159 1.75 -0.87 13.72
CA VAL A 159 1.14 -0.44 14.98
C VAL A 159 -0.27 -1.04 15.08
N LEU A 160 -0.54 -1.78 16.16
CA LEU A 160 -1.85 -2.35 16.44
C LEU A 160 -2.55 -1.57 17.57
N LYS A 161 -3.70 -0.97 17.28
CA LYS A 161 -4.46 -0.17 18.27
C LYS A 161 -5.93 -0.57 18.34
N THR A 162 -6.47 -0.54 19.55
CA THR A 162 -7.91 -0.62 19.80
C THR A 162 -8.43 0.80 19.91
N ILE A 163 -9.33 1.20 19.01
CA ILE A 163 -9.83 2.58 18.93
C ILE A 163 -11.36 2.50 18.88
N LYS A 164 -12.03 3.41 19.58
CA LYS A 164 -13.50 3.52 19.48
C LYS A 164 -13.88 3.88 18.05
N ASN A 165 -14.90 3.21 17.53
CA ASN A 165 -15.37 3.31 16.16
C ASN A 165 -15.61 4.76 15.72
N THR A 166 -16.33 5.53 16.53
CA THR A 166 -16.60 6.96 16.27
C THR A 166 -15.35 7.83 16.23
N LEU A 167 -14.34 7.54 17.06
CA LEU A 167 -13.07 8.28 17.03
C LEU A 167 -12.24 7.94 15.79
N PHE A 168 -12.31 6.67 15.35
CA PHE A 168 -11.64 6.22 14.14
C PHE A 168 -12.27 6.82 12.88
N GLU A 169 -13.60 6.82 12.78
CA GLU A 169 -14.34 7.43 11.67
C GLU A 169 -13.96 8.90 11.47
N ILE A 170 -13.97 9.69 12.56
CA ILE A 170 -13.58 11.11 12.51
C ILE A 170 -12.11 11.25 12.11
N ALA A 171 -11.21 10.44 12.67
CA ALA A 171 -9.78 10.52 12.36
C ALA A 171 -9.47 10.18 10.90
N MET A 172 -10.15 9.17 10.35
CA MET A 172 -10.00 8.74 8.97
C MET A 172 -10.62 9.74 7.98
N ALA A 173 -11.79 10.29 8.30
CA ALA A 173 -12.40 11.36 7.52
C ALA A 173 -11.47 12.59 7.46
N ASN A 174 -10.87 12.98 8.60
CA ASN A 174 -9.89 14.07 8.66
C ASN A 174 -8.60 13.76 7.89
N ALA A 175 -8.24 12.48 7.74
CA ALA A 175 -7.11 12.03 6.93
C ALA A 175 -7.45 11.95 5.42
N GLY A 176 -8.70 12.15 5.01
CA GLY A 176 -9.13 12.10 3.61
C GLY A 176 -9.53 10.71 3.11
N TYR A 177 -9.78 9.76 4.01
CA TYR A 177 -10.27 8.44 3.64
C TYR A 177 -11.79 8.44 3.52
N ASN A 178 -12.30 7.73 2.51
CA ASN A 178 -13.72 7.43 2.40
C ASN A 178 -14.09 6.34 3.41
N VAL A 179 -14.52 6.77 4.59
CA VAL A 179 -15.16 5.88 5.57
C VAL A 179 -16.64 5.92 5.31
N GLU A 180 -17.11 4.99 4.48
CA GLU A 180 -18.54 4.74 4.43
C GLU A 180 -18.99 4.35 5.86
N LYS A 181 -20.13 4.86 6.30
CA LYS A 181 -20.67 4.63 7.67
C LYS A 181 -21.03 3.16 7.95
N TYR A 182 -20.65 2.24 7.07
CA TYR A 182 -21.04 0.85 7.14
C TYR A 182 -20.36 0.16 8.33
N SER A 183 -21.22 -0.17 9.30
CA SER A 183 -21.13 -1.31 10.23
C SER A 183 -19.84 -1.46 11.03
N ILE A 184 -19.24 -0.34 11.43
CA ILE A 184 -18.32 -0.30 12.57
C ILE A 184 -19.14 -0.37 13.88
N SER A 185 -20.08 -1.33 14.02
CA SER A 185 -20.93 -1.47 15.21
C SER A 185 -20.30 -2.34 16.30
N LEU A 186 -19.43 -3.26 15.90
CA LEU A 186 -18.78 -4.23 16.78
C LEU A 186 -17.44 -3.72 17.30
N SER A 187 -16.82 -4.49 18.20
CA SER A 187 -15.50 -4.14 18.74
C SER A 187 -14.43 -4.35 17.67
N ASN A 188 -13.69 -3.29 17.35
CA ASN A 188 -12.69 -3.30 16.30
C ASN A 188 -11.29 -2.95 16.83
N MET A 189 -10.31 -3.60 16.24
CA MET A 189 -8.90 -3.31 16.38
C MET A 189 -8.35 -2.96 15.00
N PHE A 190 -7.51 -1.95 14.93
CA PHE A 190 -6.96 -1.44 13.68
C PHE A 190 -5.46 -1.70 13.65
N LEU A 191 -5.02 -2.37 12.59
CA LEU A 191 -3.62 -2.64 12.30
C LEU A 191 -3.15 -1.65 11.24
N PHE A 192 -2.28 -0.73 11.64
CA PHE A 192 -1.62 0.23 10.76
C PHE A 192 -0.29 -0.35 10.32
N ILE A 193 -0.13 -0.56 9.01
CA ILE A 193 1.12 -1.01 8.40
C ILE A 193 1.78 0.21 7.77
N LEU A 194 2.95 0.57 8.30
CA LEU A 194 3.69 1.76 7.88
C LEU A 194 4.55 1.46 6.64
N ASP A 195 5.13 0.27 6.55
CA ASP A 195 5.97 -0.17 5.42
C ASP A 195 5.17 -0.98 4.38
N CYS A 196 5.07 -0.46 3.15
CA CYS A 196 4.36 -1.10 2.04
C CYS A 196 4.97 -2.44 1.62
N ASN A 197 6.29 -2.62 1.76
CA ASN A 197 6.98 -3.84 1.33
C ASN A 197 6.63 -5.05 2.22
N MET A 198 6.21 -4.78 3.45
CA MET A 198 5.89 -5.80 4.45
C MET A 198 4.43 -6.26 4.41
N VAL A 199 3.57 -5.60 3.62
CA VAL A 199 2.14 -5.92 3.54
C VAL A 199 1.86 -7.41 3.28
N PRO A 200 2.44 -8.06 2.25
CA PRO A 200 2.14 -9.47 1.98
C PRO A 200 2.59 -10.39 3.12
N GLN A 201 3.73 -10.09 3.75
CA GLN A 201 4.29 -10.89 4.84
C GLN A 201 3.44 -10.78 6.12
N ILE A 202 3.00 -9.56 6.46
CA ILE A 202 2.14 -9.29 7.61
C ILE A 202 0.77 -9.93 7.40
N MET A 203 0.17 -9.78 6.22
CA MET A 203 -1.12 -10.41 5.91
C MET A 203 -1.03 -11.93 5.95
N ASN A 204 -0.02 -12.54 5.32
CA ASN A 204 0.20 -13.98 5.38
C ASN A 204 0.41 -14.47 6.82
N PHE A 205 1.14 -13.72 7.64
CA PHE A 205 1.29 -14.03 9.06
C PHE A 205 -0.03 -13.95 9.81
N LEU A 206 -0.83 -12.91 9.60
CA LEU A 206 -2.11 -12.72 10.27
C LEU A 206 -3.11 -13.84 9.93
N PHE A 207 -3.19 -14.23 8.65
CA PHE A 207 -4.02 -15.36 8.22
C PHE A 207 -3.53 -16.70 8.80
N LYS A 208 -2.21 -16.94 8.79
CA LYS A 208 -1.62 -18.14 9.42
C LYS A 208 -1.87 -18.17 10.93
N PHE A 209 -1.72 -17.04 11.60
CA PHE A 209 -1.93 -16.89 13.04
C PHE A 209 -3.40 -17.15 13.41
N ARG A 210 -4.34 -16.58 12.64
CA ARG A 210 -5.78 -16.87 12.78
C ARG A 210 -6.08 -18.35 12.57
N ASN A 211 -5.51 -18.96 11.54
CA ASN A 211 -5.77 -20.35 11.21
C ASN A 211 -5.10 -21.33 12.18
N GLY A 212 -3.95 -20.97 12.78
CA GLY A 212 -3.23 -21.82 13.75
C GLY A 212 -3.93 -21.96 15.10
N ASN A 213 -4.74 -20.97 15.50
CA ASN A 213 -5.40 -20.96 16.80
C ASN A 213 -6.93 -21.04 16.69
N LYS A 214 -7.54 -22.09 17.24
CA LYS A 214 -9.01 -22.31 17.20
C LYS A 214 -9.80 -21.13 17.79
N PHE A 215 -9.27 -20.49 18.84
CA PHE A 215 -9.89 -19.30 19.46
C PHE A 215 -9.92 -18.12 18.49
N PHE A 216 -8.76 -17.75 17.92
CA PHE A 216 -8.66 -16.63 16.98
C PHE A 216 -9.44 -16.91 15.70
N ARG A 217 -9.51 -18.16 15.23
CA ARG A 217 -10.32 -18.51 14.05
C ARG A 217 -11.81 -18.17 14.22
N LYS A 218 -12.37 -18.40 15.40
CA LYS A 218 -13.79 -18.13 15.69
C LYS A 218 -14.05 -16.66 16.02
N ASN A 219 -13.12 -16.04 16.73
CA ASN A 219 -13.34 -14.76 17.39
C ASN A 219 -12.64 -13.57 16.72
N LEU A 220 -11.73 -13.79 15.76
CA LEU A 220 -11.03 -12.74 15.02
C LEU A 220 -11.39 -12.82 13.54
N THR A 221 -12.04 -11.77 13.05
CA THR A 221 -12.44 -11.66 11.65
C THR A 221 -11.78 -10.44 11.01
N ILE A 222 -11.15 -10.66 9.87
CA ILE A 222 -10.58 -9.57 9.06
C ILE A 222 -11.72 -9.09 8.18
N THR A 223 -12.13 -7.84 8.35
CA THR A 223 -13.36 -7.31 7.72
C THR A 223 -12.99 -6.47 6.51
N ASN A 224 -12.51 -5.26 6.74
CA ASN A 224 -12.14 -4.32 5.69
C ASN A 224 -10.67 -3.93 5.80
N ALA A 225 -10.14 -3.33 4.74
CA ALA A 225 -8.88 -2.61 4.80
C ALA A 225 -8.96 -1.31 4.01
N TRP A 226 -8.05 -0.37 4.26
CA TRP A 226 -7.90 0.85 3.49
C TRP A 226 -6.50 0.92 2.90
N PHE A 227 -6.43 1.06 1.59
CA PHE A 227 -5.20 1.21 0.83
C PHE A 227 -5.33 2.43 -0.08
N SER A 228 -4.44 3.42 0.08
CA SER A 228 -4.46 4.66 -0.72
C SER A 228 -5.85 5.32 -0.84
N ASN A 229 -6.52 5.55 0.29
CA ASN A 229 -7.87 6.11 0.41
C ASN A 229 -9.03 5.26 -0.15
N ILE A 230 -8.74 4.09 -0.72
CA ILE A 230 -9.75 3.16 -1.22
C ILE A 230 -10.04 2.11 -0.15
N MET A 231 -11.33 1.93 0.15
CA MET A 231 -11.80 0.83 0.99
C MET A 231 -11.77 -0.48 0.19
N LEU A 232 -11.12 -1.49 0.75
CA LEU A 232 -11.04 -2.84 0.21
C LEU A 232 -12.03 -3.74 0.94
N THR A 233 -12.85 -4.44 0.15
CA THR A 233 -13.76 -5.50 0.61
C THR A 233 -12.98 -6.70 1.15
N PRO A 234 -13.57 -7.53 2.02
CA PRO A 234 -12.89 -8.69 2.62
C PRO A 234 -12.24 -9.63 1.58
N GLU A 235 -12.88 -9.83 0.44
CA GLU A 235 -12.36 -10.65 -0.67
C GLU A 235 -11.05 -10.07 -1.23
N ARG A 236 -10.98 -8.75 -1.43
CA ARG A 236 -9.77 -8.07 -1.88
C ARG A 236 -8.70 -8.05 -0.80
N VAL A 237 -9.07 -8.00 0.47
CA VAL A 237 -8.12 -8.10 1.59
C VAL A 237 -7.39 -9.45 1.59
N GLU A 238 -8.06 -10.53 1.20
CA GLU A 238 -7.41 -11.84 1.06
C GLU A 238 -6.39 -11.86 -0.09
N GLN A 239 -6.68 -11.15 -1.19
CA GLN A 239 -5.75 -11.01 -2.33
C GLN A 239 -4.43 -10.32 -1.96
N LEU A 240 -4.42 -9.46 -0.93
CA LEU A 240 -3.21 -8.79 -0.44
C LEU A 240 -2.12 -9.76 0.02
N ARG A 241 -2.49 -11.00 0.37
CA ARG A 241 -1.54 -12.07 0.70
C ARG A 241 -0.66 -12.50 -0.47
N TYR A 242 -1.21 -12.44 -1.67
CA TYR A 242 -0.58 -12.92 -2.91
C TYR A 242 0.10 -11.79 -3.69
N LEU A 243 0.12 -10.58 -3.13
CA LEU A 243 0.85 -9.47 -3.73
C LEU A 243 2.34 -9.81 -3.81
N PRO A 244 2.96 -9.67 -4.99
CA PRO A 244 4.39 -9.90 -5.15
C PRO A 244 5.17 -8.88 -4.33
N GLN A 245 6.36 -9.27 -3.88
CA GLN A 245 7.28 -8.28 -3.32
C GLN A 245 7.67 -7.26 -4.37
N LEU A 246 8.07 -6.06 -3.97
CA LEU A 246 8.42 -4.98 -4.89
C LEU A 246 9.49 -5.39 -5.93
N LYS A 247 10.50 -6.17 -5.52
CA LYS A 247 11.50 -6.76 -6.45
C LYS A 247 10.86 -7.71 -7.46
N GLU A 248 10.01 -8.61 -7.01
CA GLU A 248 9.30 -9.56 -7.87
C GLU A 248 8.32 -8.84 -8.81
N ALA A 249 7.66 -7.77 -8.35
CA ALA A 249 6.79 -6.94 -9.16
C ALA A 249 7.56 -6.28 -10.31
N TYR A 250 8.74 -5.71 -10.04
CA TYR A 250 9.61 -5.17 -11.09
C TYR A 250 10.10 -6.25 -12.07
N CYS A 251 10.45 -7.44 -11.59
CA CYS A 251 10.79 -8.57 -12.45
C CYS A 251 9.60 -8.99 -13.35
N LYS A 252 8.38 -9.03 -12.81
CA LYS A 252 7.17 -9.34 -13.61
C LYS A 252 6.89 -8.28 -14.66
N ILE A 253 6.95 -7.00 -14.29
CA ILE A 253 6.73 -5.87 -15.21
C ILE A 253 7.78 -5.89 -16.32
N SER A 254 9.06 -6.04 -15.98
CA SER A 254 10.13 -6.13 -16.98
C SER A 254 10.00 -7.37 -17.89
N GLY A 255 9.53 -8.49 -17.35
CA GLY A 255 9.19 -9.69 -18.13
C GLY A 255 8.07 -9.43 -19.14
N VAL A 256 6.99 -8.75 -18.73
CA VAL A 256 5.89 -8.36 -19.62
C VAL A 256 6.38 -7.42 -20.73
N ILE A 257 7.19 -6.43 -20.40
CA ILE A 257 7.79 -5.51 -21.38
C ILE A 257 8.64 -6.29 -22.40
N ARG A 258 9.51 -7.20 -21.93
CA ARG A 258 10.32 -8.06 -22.81
C ARG A 258 9.46 -8.96 -23.70
N LEU A 259 8.35 -9.47 -23.19
CA LEU A 259 7.43 -10.33 -23.96
C LEU A 259 6.79 -9.56 -25.12
N ILE A 260 6.43 -8.28 -24.93
CA ILE A 260 5.94 -7.42 -26.01
C ILE A 260 7.01 -7.28 -27.11
N TYR A 261 8.26 -6.98 -26.74
CA TYR A 261 9.36 -6.86 -27.70
C TYR A 261 9.70 -8.18 -28.39
N ALA A 262 9.61 -9.32 -27.70
CA ALA A 262 9.87 -10.63 -28.27
C ALA A 262 8.77 -11.08 -29.25
N ASN A 263 7.53 -10.64 -29.05
CA ASN A 263 6.40 -11.02 -29.91
C ASN A 263 6.44 -10.36 -31.28
N ILE A 264 7.03 -9.16 -31.42
CA ILE A 264 7.15 -8.47 -32.72
C ILE A 264 7.96 -9.30 -33.74
N PRO A 265 9.23 -9.69 -33.49
CA PRO A 265 9.99 -10.50 -34.43
C PRO A 265 9.40 -11.90 -34.60
N ARG A 266 8.77 -12.48 -33.57
CA ARG A 266 8.02 -13.74 -33.72
C ARG A 266 6.85 -13.59 -34.69
N ALA A 267 6.08 -12.51 -34.60
CA ALA A 267 4.98 -12.22 -35.51
C ALA A 267 5.49 -12.02 -36.95
N ILE A 268 6.58 -11.26 -37.13
CA ILE A 268 7.23 -11.06 -38.44
C ILE A 268 7.70 -12.40 -39.02
N ASN A 269 8.39 -13.22 -38.24
CA ASN A 269 8.90 -14.53 -38.66
C ASN A 269 7.80 -15.56 -38.92
N ASN A 270 6.61 -15.38 -38.32
CA ASN A 270 5.46 -16.25 -38.59
C ASN A 270 4.88 -16.03 -39.99
N ILE A 271 5.07 -14.86 -40.62
CA ILE A 271 4.58 -14.59 -41.99
C ILE A 271 5.24 -15.52 -43.02
N PRO A 272 6.57 -15.56 -43.18
CA PRO A 272 7.20 -16.44 -44.15
C PRO A 272 6.97 -17.92 -43.81
N ARG A 273 6.88 -18.28 -42.51
CA ARG A 273 6.51 -19.65 -42.10
C ARG A 273 5.11 -20.03 -42.57
N ARG A 274 4.11 -19.17 -42.35
CA ARG A 274 2.73 -19.40 -42.83
C ARG A 274 2.67 -19.46 -44.35
N LEU A 275 3.39 -18.57 -45.04
CA LEU A 275 3.49 -18.59 -46.51
C LEU A 275 4.13 -19.89 -47.01
N SER A 276 5.25 -20.33 -46.41
CA SER A 276 5.91 -21.58 -46.79
C SER A 276 5.03 -22.80 -46.57
N ARG A 277 4.22 -22.79 -45.50
CA ARG A 277 3.26 -23.86 -45.21
C ARG A 277 2.12 -23.86 -46.22
N ALA A 278 1.58 -22.69 -46.56
CA ALA A 278 0.55 -22.55 -47.59
C ALA A 278 1.04 -23.01 -48.97
N LEU A 279 2.27 -22.62 -49.36
CA LEU A 279 2.88 -23.05 -50.62
C LEU A 279 3.14 -24.56 -50.66
N ARG A 280 3.57 -25.17 -49.56
CA ARG A 280 3.69 -26.64 -49.45
C ARG A 280 2.33 -27.33 -49.63
N LEU A 281 1.31 -26.90 -48.89
CA LEU A 281 -0.04 -27.46 -49.01
C LEU A 281 -0.59 -27.31 -50.43
N TYR A 282 -0.38 -26.17 -51.08
CA TYR A 282 -0.81 -25.96 -52.47
C TYR A 282 -0.08 -26.89 -53.44
N ARG A 283 1.24 -27.08 -53.28
CA ARG A 283 2.02 -28.04 -54.06
C ARG A 283 1.48 -29.46 -53.89
N ASP A 284 1.19 -29.87 -52.66
CA ASP A 284 0.67 -31.20 -52.35
C ASP A 284 -0.71 -31.42 -52.99
N THR A 285 -1.57 -30.39 -53.05
CA THR A 285 -2.87 -30.48 -53.76
C THR A 285 -2.75 -30.62 -55.28
N LEU A 286 -1.71 -30.08 -55.90
CA LEU A 286 -1.48 -30.20 -57.34
C LEU A 286 -0.94 -31.57 -57.76
N ASN A 287 -0.21 -32.26 -56.86
CA ASN A 287 0.44 -33.54 -57.13
C ASN A 287 0.02 -34.62 -56.11
N PRO A 288 -1.27 -35.03 -56.07
CA PRO A 288 -1.78 -35.97 -55.06
C PRO A 288 -1.10 -37.35 -55.13
N SER A 289 -0.60 -37.76 -56.29
CA SER A 289 0.09 -39.03 -56.51
C SER A 289 1.53 -39.09 -55.99
N ALA A 290 2.11 -37.96 -55.55
CA ALA A 290 3.47 -37.92 -54.99
C ALA A 290 3.52 -38.02 -53.45
N VAL A 291 2.37 -38.09 -52.78
CA VAL A 291 2.26 -38.01 -51.31
C VAL A 291 2.27 -39.39 -50.62
N SER A 292 2.30 -40.50 -51.36
CA SER A 292 2.23 -41.85 -50.77
C SER A 292 3.49 -42.30 -50.03
N ASP A 293 4.65 -41.68 -50.25
CA ASP A 293 5.93 -42.32 -49.89
C ASP A 293 6.75 -41.59 -48.81
N THR A 294 6.33 -40.40 -48.34
CA THR A 294 7.01 -39.74 -47.22
C THR A 294 6.36 -40.13 -45.91
N ASN A 295 6.86 -41.22 -45.32
CA ASN A 295 6.68 -41.54 -43.91
C ASN A 295 6.89 -40.29 -43.06
N TYR A 296 5.80 -39.75 -42.51
CA TYR A 296 5.79 -38.68 -41.52
C TYR A 296 6.52 -39.19 -40.28
N ILE A 297 7.85 -38.98 -40.21
CA ILE A 297 8.57 -39.06 -38.95
C ILE A 297 8.10 -37.86 -38.15
N GLY A 298 7.18 -38.12 -37.22
CA GLY A 298 6.59 -37.14 -36.33
C GLY A 298 7.66 -36.34 -35.60
N GLY A 299 7.88 -35.11 -36.05
CA GLY A 299 8.49 -34.07 -35.23
C GLY A 299 7.43 -33.59 -34.25
N GLY A 300 7.39 -34.21 -33.07
CA GLY A 300 6.57 -33.76 -31.95
C GLY A 300 6.95 -32.33 -31.54
N GLU A 301 5.95 -31.48 -31.39
CA GLU A 301 6.01 -30.25 -30.59
C GLU A 301 5.72 -30.56 -29.12
#